data_AF-A0AAE0RBJ3-F1
#
_entry.id   AF-A0AAE0RBJ3-F1
#
_cell.length_a   1.000
_cell.length_b   1.000
_cell.length_c   1.000
_cell.angle_alpha   90.00
_cell.angle_beta   90.00
_cell.angle_gamma   90.00
#
_symmetry.space_group_name_H-M   'P 1'
#
loop_
_entity.id
_entity.type
_entity.pdbx_description
1 polymer ?
#
loop_
_entity_poly.entity_id
_entity_poly.type
_entity_poly.pdbx_seq_one_letter_code
_entity_poly.pdbx_strand_id
1 'polypeptide(L)'
;MVVDFRRPRPQPDPVTINDDCAEFVKTYKYLGVQLDDSMDWTANMDALCTRGQSRLYFLIRLASFNICKKMLMFYQTVVASALFYEAVC
;
A
#
# COMPACT_ATOMS: atom_id res chain seq x y z
N MET A 1 3.09 10.71 24.14
CA MET A 1 2.56 9.47 24.73
C MET A 1 1.05 9.49 24.54
N VAL A 2 0.51 8.63 23.68
CA VAL A 2 -0.94 8.50 23.49
C VAL A 2 -1.39 7.38 24.42
N VAL A 3 -2.32 7.69 25.31
CA VAL A 3 -2.93 6.70 26.20
C VAL A 3 -4.28 6.32 25.59
N ASP A 4 -4.38 5.09 25.10
CA ASP A 4 -5.63 4.55 24.54
C ASP A 4 -6.47 3.93 25.66
N PHE A 5 -7.72 4.39 25.79
CA PHE A 5 -8.68 3.95 26.80
C PHE A 5 -9.72 2.96 26.24
N ARG A 6 -9.56 2.52 24.99
CA ARG A 6 -10.50 1.57 24.36
C ARG A 6 -10.43 0.21 25.07
N ARG A 7 -11.60 -0.31 25.43
CA ARG A 7 -11.74 -1.69 25.93
C ARG A 7 -11.43 -2.67 24.79
N PRO A 8 -10.92 -3.89 25.09
CA PRO A 8 -10.74 -4.93 24.08
C PRO A 8 -12.05 -5.10 23.29
N ARG A 9 -11.99 -4.97 21.96
CA ARG A 9 -13.19 -5.14 21.13
C ARG A 9 -13.59 -6.63 21.17
N PRO A 10 -14.86 -6.94 21.48
CA PRO A 10 -15.38 -8.28 21.20
C PRO A 10 -15.26 -8.57 19.70
N GLN A 11 -15.13 -9.85 19.34
CA GLN A 11 -15.16 -10.23 17.93
C GLN A 11 -16.47 -9.74 17.30
N PRO A 12 -16.42 -9.15 16.09
CA PRO A 12 -17.63 -8.72 15.39
C PRO A 12 -18.54 -9.92 15.13
N ASP A 13 -19.85 -9.70 15.21
CA ASP A 13 -20.81 -10.72 14.81
C ASP A 13 -20.65 -11.06 13.32
N PRO A 14 -20.84 -12.34 12.90
CA PRO A 14 -20.73 -12.74 11.51
C PRO A 14 -21.67 -11.93 10.61
N VAL A 15 -21.12 -11.35 9.55
CA VAL A 15 -21.91 -10.62 8.54
C VAL A 15 -22.40 -11.62 7.51
N THR A 16 -23.70 -11.67 7.24
CA THR A 16 -24.29 -12.46 6.15
C THR A 16 -24.49 -11.58 4.92
N ILE A 17 -23.98 -12.02 3.76
CA ILE A 17 -24.15 -11.37 2.46
C ILE A 17 -24.80 -12.40 1.54
N ASN A 18 -26.01 -12.11 1.03
CA ASN A 18 -26.76 -13.03 0.16
C ASN A 18 -26.94 -14.43 0.77
N ASP A 19 -27.26 -14.51 2.07
CA ASP A 19 -27.40 -15.75 2.85
C ASP A 19 -26.08 -16.55 3.08
N ASP A 20 -24.93 -16.04 2.62
CA ASP A 20 -23.61 -16.60 2.90
C ASP A 20 -22.91 -15.83 4.02
N CYS A 21 -22.33 -16.54 4.98
CA CYS A 21 -21.48 -15.93 6.02
C CYS A 21 -20.19 -15.40 5.40
N ALA A 22 -19.95 -14.09 5.55
CA ALA A 22 -18.72 -13.44 5.14
C ALA A 22 -17.55 -13.92 6.02
N GLU A 23 -16.45 -14.27 5.37
CA GLU A 23 -15.22 -14.66 6.06
C GLU A 23 -14.50 -13.44 6.65
N PHE A 24 -14.06 -13.57 7.90
CA PHE A 24 -13.15 -12.62 8.50
C PHE A 24 -11.71 -12.93 8.09
N VAL A 25 -11.10 -12.01 7.36
CA VAL A 25 -9.68 -12.07 7.01
C VAL A 25 -8.91 -11.07 7.85
N LYS A 26 -7.71 -11.47 8.30
CA LYS A 26 -6.83 -10.59 9.06
C LYS A 26 -6.32 -9.44 8.22
N THR A 27 -5.91 -9.72 6.99
CA THR A 27 -5.43 -8.72 6.05
C THR A 27 -6.24 -8.74 4.76
N TYR A 28 -6.49 -7.56 4.20
CA TYR A 28 -7.23 -7.39 2.97
C TYR A 28 -6.61 -6.27 2.13
N LYS A 29 -6.40 -6.54 0.84
CA LYS A 29 -5.88 -5.54 -0.09
C LYS A 29 -7.03 -4.83 -0.79
N TYR A 30 -7.20 -3.55 -0.51
CA TYR A 30 -8.22 -2.72 -1.16
C TYR A 30 -7.57 -1.59 -1.96
N LEU A 31 -7.83 -1.54 -3.27
CA LEU A 31 -7.32 -0.51 -4.18
C LEU A 31 -5.79 -0.28 -4.14
N GLY A 32 -5.02 -1.27 -3.70
CA GLY A 32 -3.57 -1.15 -3.55
C GLY A 32 -3.07 -0.95 -2.11
N VAL A 33 -3.97 -0.62 -1.19
CA VAL A 33 -3.70 -0.44 0.24
C VAL A 33 -3.88 -1.77 0.98
N GLN A 34 -2.93 -2.11 1.86
CA GLN A 34 -3.07 -3.25 2.76
C GLN A 34 -3.78 -2.80 4.04
N LEU A 35 -4.95 -3.37 4.29
CA LEU A 35 -5.74 -3.14 5.49
C LEU A 35 -5.56 -4.35 6.42
N ASP A 36 -5.22 -4.10 7.67
CA ASP A 36 -5.18 -5.12 8.72
C ASP A 36 -6.39 -4.98 9.65
N ASP A 37 -6.78 -6.06 10.31
CA ASP A 37 -7.91 -6.11 11.25
C ASP A 37 -7.72 -5.18 12.46
N SER A 38 -6.45 -4.96 12.84
CA SER A 38 -6.00 -4.04 13.87
C SER A 38 -5.92 -2.58 13.39
N MET A 39 -6.14 -2.35 12.08
CA MET A 39 -5.97 -1.06 11.40
C MET A 39 -4.53 -0.51 11.54
N ASP A 40 -3.56 -1.41 11.75
CA ASP A 40 -2.14 -1.10 11.70
C ASP A 40 -1.69 -0.85 10.25
N TRP A 41 -0.87 0.18 10.07
CA TRP A 41 -0.34 0.61 8.78
C TRP A 41 0.99 -0.04 8.44
N THR A 42 1.61 -0.77 9.37
CA THR A 42 2.95 -1.37 9.18
C THR A 42 3.03 -2.21 7.90
N ALA A 43 2.08 -3.12 7.69
CA ALA A 43 2.05 -3.96 6.49
C ALA A 43 1.88 -3.14 5.19
N ASN A 44 1.09 -2.06 5.23
CA ASN A 44 0.93 -1.15 4.10
C ASN A 44 2.23 -0.40 3.81
N MET A 45 2.88 0.13 4.84
CA MET A 45 4.14 0.88 4.75
C MET A 45 5.28 0.01 4.23
N ASP A 46 5.39 -1.24 4.69
CA ASP A 46 6.39 -2.19 4.18
C ASP A 46 6.16 -2.51 2.70
N ALA A 47 4.90 -2.74 2.32
CA ALA A 47 4.53 -3.01 0.94
C ALA A 47 4.78 -1.78 0.04
N LEU A 48 4.50 -0.57 0.54
CA LEU A 48 4.80 0.69 -0.12
C LEU A 48 6.31 0.86 -0.32
N CYS A 49 7.09 0.68 0.74
CA CYS A 49 8.54 0.82 0.71
C CYS A 49 9.16 -0.15 -0.30
N THR A 50 8.71 -1.41 -0.30
CA THR A 50 9.19 -2.43 -1.25
C THR A 50 8.90 -2.05 -2.70
N ARG A 51 7.67 -1.58 -3.00
CA ARG A 51 7.30 -1.12 -4.35
C ARG A 51 8.08 0.14 -4.76
N GLY A 52 8.28 1.06 -3.82
CA GLY A 52 9.09 2.26 -3.96
C GLY A 52 10.54 1.95 -4.33
N GLN A 53 11.16 1.08 -3.54
CA GLN A 53 12.54 0.60 -3.74
C GLN A 53 12.71 -0.05 -5.11
N SER A 54 11.80 -0.95 -5.50
CA SER A 54 11.86 -1.60 -6.82
C SER A 54 11.79 -0.59 -7.97
N ARG A 55 10.84 0.36 -7.91
CA ARG A 55 10.69 1.42 -8.91
C ARG A 55 11.90 2.35 -8.95
N LEU A 56 12.48 2.71 -7.80
CA LEU A 56 13.67 3.55 -7.74
C LEU A 56 14.89 2.81 -8.31
N TYR A 57 15.06 1.53 -7.97
CA TYR A 57 16.14 0.70 -8.49
C TYR A 57 16.14 0.65 -10.02
N PHE A 58 14.98 0.42 -10.64
CA PHE A 58 14.86 0.44 -12.09
C PHE A 58 15.15 1.82 -12.69
N LEU A 59 14.73 2.91 -12.02
CA LEU A 59 15.03 4.28 -12.45
C LEU A 59 16.54 4.51 -12.50
N ILE A 60 17.24 4.19 -11.42
CA ILE A 60 18.69 4.38 -11.30
C ILE A 60 19.41 3.53 -12.35
N ARG A 61 18.99 2.28 -12.55
CA ARG A 61 19.57 1.40 -13.55
C ARG A 61 19.31 1.87 -14.98
N LEU A 62 18.15 2.44 -15.27
CA LEU A 62 17.87 3.06 -16.56
C LEU A 62 18.74 4.30 -16.77
N ALA A 63 18.90 5.15 -15.75
CA ALA A 63 19.74 6.33 -15.84
C ALA A 63 21.21 5.99 -16.18
N SER A 64 21.72 4.83 -15.74
CA SER A 64 23.10 4.40 -16.05
C SER A 64 23.33 4.01 -17.51
N PHE A 65 22.28 3.81 -18.32
CA PHE A 65 22.41 3.50 -19.76
C PHE A 65 22.45 4.74 -20.67
N ASN A 66 22.66 5.93 -20.09
CA ASN A 66 22.72 7.21 -20.83
C ASN A 66 21.50 7.44 -21.75
N ILE A 67 20.32 7.11 -21.23
CA ILE A 67 19.07 7.15 -21.98
C ILE A 67 18.67 8.60 -22.29
N CYS A 68 18.13 8.84 -23.49
CA CYS A 68 17.70 10.15 -23.94
C CYS A 68 16.72 10.82 -22.95
N LYS A 69 16.86 12.15 -22.74
CA LYS A 69 16.03 12.98 -21.82
C LYS A 69 14.52 12.71 -21.89
N LYS A 70 14.01 12.35 -23.07
CA LYS A 70 12.58 12.06 -23.29
C LYS A 70 12.09 10.85 -22.50
N MET A 71 12.92 9.82 -22.37
CA MET A 71 12.58 8.62 -21.58
C MET A 71 12.66 8.88 -20.08
N LEU A 72 13.59 9.74 -19.64
CA LEU A 72 13.67 10.17 -18.25
C LEU A 72 12.41 10.95 -17.83
N MET A 73 11.92 11.85 -18.70
CA MET A 73 10.67 12.57 -18.46
C MET A 73 9.45 11.64 -18.43
N PHE A 74 9.38 10.65 -19.32
CA PHE A 74 8.33 9.62 -19.29
C PHE A 74 8.34 8.85 -17.96
N TYR A 75 9.52 8.46 -17.49
CA TYR A 75 9.66 7.74 -16.23
C TYR A 75 9.27 8.62 -15.03
N GLN A 76 9.74 9.87 -14.98
CA GLN A 76 9.37 10.81 -13.92
C GLN A 76 7.86 11.07 -13.87
N THR A 77 7.20 11.24 -15.01
CA THR A 77 5.76 11.53 -15.04
C THR A 77 4.90 10.33 -14.64
N VAL A 78 5.23 9.12 -15.11
CA VAL A 78 4.43 7.92 -14.85
C VAL A 78 4.76 7.25 -13.52
N VAL A 79 6.05 7.10 -13.20
CA VAL A 79 6.46 6.35 -12.00
C VAL A 79 6.40 7.21 -10.76
N ALA A 80 6.75 8.50 -10.84
CA ALA A 80 6.63 9.38 -9.68
C ALA A 80 5.16 9.60 -9.30
N SER A 81 4.25 9.80 -10.27
CA SER A 81 2.82 9.94 -9.97
C SER A 81 2.24 8.70 -9.29
N ALA A 82 2.60 7.49 -9.75
CA ALA A 82 2.18 6.25 -9.11
C ALA A 82 2.78 6.06 -7.71
N LEU A 83 3.98 6.58 -7.44
CA LEU A 83 4.57 6.57 -6.09
C LEU A 83 3.89 7.58 -5.16
N PHE A 84 3.60 8.78 -5.65
CA PHE A 84 2.92 9.82 -4.87
C PHE A 84 1.50 9.42 -4.51
N TYR A 85 0.76 8.77 -5.42
CA TYR A 85 -0.57 8.26 -5.11
C TYR A 85 -0.55 7.28 -3.94
N GLU A 86 0.37 6.30 -3.98
CA GLU A 86 0.44 5.29 -2.93
C GLU A 86 0.99 5.83 -1.60
N ALA A 87 1.75 6.93 -1.59
CA ALA A 87 2.29 7.53 -0.37
C ALA A 87 1.29 8.44 0.37
N VAL A 88 0.25 8.93 -0.34
CA VAL A 88 -0.77 9.83 0.22
C VAL A 88 -1.97 9.05 0.77
N CYS A 89 -2.19 7.82 0.31
CA CYS A 89 -3.22 6.90 0.80
C CYS A 89 -2.73 6.01 1.95
#